data_AF-A0A3D0PED6-F1
#
_entry.id   AF-A0A3D0PED6-F1
#
_cell.length_a   1.000
_cell.length_b   1.000
_cell.length_c   1.000
_cell.angle_alpha   90.00
_cell.angle_beta   90.00
_cell.angle_gamma   90.00
#
_symmetry.space_group_name_H-M   'P 1'
#
loop_
_entity.id
_entity.type
_entity.pdbx_description
1 polymer ?
#
loop_
_entity_poly.entity_id
_entity_poly.type
_entity_poly.pdbx_seq_one_letter_code
_entity_poly.pdbx_strand_id
1 'polypeptide(L)'
;MRIPSAILTLIAGMALVLLGQWVANDVNWLPVSASTNAPVYDELFRVLLAIGTMLLVGMTGVVVYSLIRFRRRDGDQQDGPPVEGNLSLELFWTAIPAVVVLFLGIYSYDIYDRMGGMTDL
;
A
#
# COMPACT_ATOMS: atom_id res chain seq x y z
N MET A 1 -6.28 12.75 28.36
CA MET A 1 -6.83 11.40 28.14
C MET A 1 -5.91 10.68 27.14
N ARG A 2 -5.44 9.46 27.44
CA ARG A 2 -4.57 8.72 26.51
C ARG A 2 -5.47 8.07 25.46
N ILE A 3 -5.36 8.49 24.20
CA ILE A 3 -6.10 7.87 23.09
C ILE A 3 -5.65 6.39 22.99
N PRO A 4 -6.56 5.42 22.92
CA PRO A 4 -6.23 4.02 22.69
C PRO A 4 -5.34 3.84 21.45
N SER A 5 -4.32 2.99 21.56
CA SER A 5 -3.39 2.71 20.45
C SER A 5 -4.11 2.16 19.20
N ALA A 6 -5.18 1.39 19.40
CA ALA A 6 -6.02 0.87 18.31
C ALA A 6 -6.68 1.98 17.47
N ILE A 7 -7.06 3.10 18.11
CA ILE A 7 -7.66 4.23 17.39
C ILE A 7 -6.59 4.94 16.55
N LEU A 8 -5.37 5.08 17.09
CA LEU A 8 -4.26 5.69 16.36
C LEU A 8 -3.85 4.87 15.14
N THR A 9 -3.77 3.54 15.27
CA THR A 9 -3.42 2.66 14.15
C THR A 9 -4.49 2.65 13.06
N LEU A 10 -5.77 2.68 13.45
CA LEU A 10 -6.89 2.80 12.52
C LEU A 10 -6.86 4.12 11.75
N ILE A 11 -6.66 5.24 12.46
CA ILE A 11 -6.57 6.57 11.84
C ILE A 11 -5.39 6.63 10.87
N ALA A 12 -4.22 6.10 11.26
CA ALA A 12 -3.06 6.05 10.39
C ALA A 12 -3.33 5.22 9.12
N GLY A 13 -3.97 4.05 9.27
CA GLY A 13 -4.38 3.23 8.13
C GLY A 13 -5.34 3.97 7.20
N MET A 14 -6.35 4.62 7.74
CA MET A 14 -7.33 5.39 6.96
C MET A 14 -6.69 6.59 6.27
N ALA A 15 -5.78 7.30 6.94
CA ALA A 15 -5.02 8.39 6.34
C ALA A 15 -4.16 7.91 5.16
N LEU A 16 -3.51 6.75 5.27
CA LEU A 16 -2.71 6.17 4.17
C LEU A 16 -3.59 5.78 2.97
N VAL A 17 -4.78 5.20 3.21
CA VAL A 17 -5.73 4.87 2.13
C VAL A 17 -6.21 6.13 1.41
N LEU A 18 -6.61 7.16 2.17
CA LEU A 18 -7.06 8.44 1.60
C LEU A 18 -5.94 9.14 0.84
N LEU A 19 -4.70 9.11 1.36
CA LEU A 19 -3.53 9.64 0.67
C LEU A 19 -3.28 8.91 -0.65
N GLY A 20 -3.35 7.58 -0.65
CA GLY A 20 -3.20 6.78 -1.86
C GLY A 20 -4.26 7.12 -2.92
N GLN A 21 -5.53 7.25 -2.50
CA GLN A 21 -6.62 7.65 -3.40
C GLN A 21 -6.44 9.05 -3.97
N TRP A 22 -6.04 10.01 -3.15
CA TRP A 22 -5.77 11.37 -3.58
C TRP A 22 -4.62 11.42 -4.59
N VAL A 23 -3.50 10.76 -4.28
CA VAL A 23 -2.36 10.68 -5.20
C VAL A 23 -2.78 10.04 -6.52
N ALA A 24 -3.57 8.96 -6.50
CA ALA A 24 -3.95 8.27 -7.72
C ALA A 24 -4.90 9.07 -8.63
N ASN A 25 -5.82 9.84 -8.06
CA ASN A 25 -6.93 10.43 -8.82
C ASN A 25 -6.81 11.93 -9.06
N ASP A 26 -6.21 12.68 -8.14
CA ASP A 26 -6.18 14.14 -8.18
C ASP A 26 -4.85 14.70 -8.73
N VAL A 27 -3.81 13.87 -8.78
CA VAL A 27 -2.51 14.25 -9.36
C VAL A 27 -2.45 13.82 -10.83
N ASN A 28 -1.96 14.71 -11.69
CA ASN A 28 -1.95 14.49 -13.13
C ASN A 28 -0.78 13.60 -13.59
N TRP A 29 -0.88 12.29 -13.33
CA TRP A 29 0.12 11.29 -13.72
C TRP A 29 0.02 10.83 -15.16
N LEU A 30 -1.21 10.83 -15.70
CA LEU A 30 -1.54 10.20 -16.97
C LEU A 30 -1.55 11.23 -18.11
N PRO A 31 -1.03 10.89 -19.29
CA PRO A 31 -1.13 11.74 -20.46
C PRO A 31 -2.58 11.79 -20.98
N VAL A 32 -2.82 12.62 -21.98
CA VAL A 32 -4.12 12.65 -22.67
C VAL A 32 -4.45 11.28 -23.27
N SER A 33 -5.71 10.87 -23.16
CA SER A 33 -6.21 9.63 -23.76
C SER A 33 -6.07 9.67 -25.29
N ALA A 34 -5.29 8.73 -25.84
CA ALA A 34 -4.98 8.66 -27.28
C ALA A 34 -5.51 7.38 -27.95
N SER A 35 -6.26 6.54 -27.22
CA SER A 35 -6.88 5.33 -27.75
C SER A 35 -8.22 5.05 -27.09
N THR A 36 -9.07 4.26 -27.73
CA THR A 36 -10.36 3.84 -27.17
C THR A 36 -10.19 3.04 -25.87
N ASN A 37 -9.09 2.30 -25.73
CA ASN A 37 -8.80 1.48 -24.54
C ASN A 37 -8.07 2.25 -23.44
N ALA A 38 -7.56 3.46 -23.70
CA ALA A 38 -6.78 4.22 -22.72
C ALA A 38 -7.53 4.47 -21.40
N PRO A 39 -8.82 4.87 -21.37
CA PRO A 39 -9.55 5.03 -20.11
C PRO A 39 -9.65 3.74 -19.30
N VAL A 40 -9.70 2.58 -19.96
CA VAL A 40 -9.78 1.27 -19.30
C VAL A 40 -8.44 0.94 -18.64
N TYR A 41 -7.32 1.17 -19.31
CA TYR A 41 -5.99 1.04 -18.70
C TYR A 41 -5.76 2.01 -17.53
N ASP A 42 -6.25 3.24 -17.67
CA ASP A 42 -6.09 4.29 -16.65
C ASP A 42 -6.74 3.88 -15.32
N GLU A 43 -7.85 3.14 -15.35
CA GLU A 43 -8.49 2.58 -14.15
C GLU A 43 -7.54 1.65 -13.39
N LEU A 44 -6.92 0.68 -14.09
CA LEU A 44 -5.95 -0.24 -13.50
C LEU A 44 -4.73 0.50 -12.94
N PHE A 45 -4.22 1.47 -13.69
CA PHE A 45 -3.09 2.28 -13.26
C PHE A 45 -3.41 3.05 -11.97
N ARG A 46 -4.57 3.68 -11.86
CA ARG A 46 -4.99 4.41 -10.66
C ARG A 46 -5.08 3.49 -9.44
N VAL A 47 -5.63 2.29 -9.59
CA VAL A 47 -5.69 1.29 -8.50
C VAL A 47 -4.30 0.87 -8.05
N LEU A 48 -3.42 0.54 -8.99
CA LEU A 48 -2.02 0.18 -8.71
C LEU A 48 -1.27 1.32 -8.03
N LEU A 49 -1.46 2.56 -8.51
CA LEU A 49 -0.80 3.73 -7.96
C LEU A 49 -1.28 4.06 -6.55
N ALA A 50 -2.59 3.91 -6.27
CA ALA A 50 -3.14 4.12 -4.94
C ALA A 50 -2.55 3.14 -3.92
N ILE A 51 -2.55 1.84 -4.25
CA ILE A 51 -1.99 0.79 -3.39
C ILE A 51 -0.48 0.98 -3.25
N GLY A 52 0.23 1.23 -4.36
CA GLY A 52 1.68 1.45 -4.36
C GLY A 52 2.09 2.63 -3.49
N THR A 53 1.38 3.76 -3.60
CA THR A 53 1.62 4.95 -2.77
C THR A 53 1.37 4.66 -1.29
N MET A 54 0.26 4.00 -0.97
CA MET A 54 -0.07 3.61 0.39
C MET A 54 1.03 2.74 1.02
N LEU A 55 1.49 1.72 0.29
CA LEU A 55 2.54 0.81 0.74
C LEU A 55 3.89 1.52 0.88
N LEU A 56 4.27 2.33 -0.10
CA LEU A 56 5.52 3.09 -0.08
C LEU A 56 5.57 4.01 1.14
N VAL A 57 4.56 4.88 1.31
CA VAL A 57 4.51 5.83 2.42
C VAL A 57 4.42 5.11 3.76
N GLY A 58 3.62 4.05 3.85
CA GLY A 58 3.50 3.23 5.06
C GLY A 58 4.83 2.59 5.47
N MET A 59 5.48 1.86 4.54
CA MET A 59 6.76 1.19 4.82
C MET A 59 7.88 2.20 5.11
N THR A 60 8.03 3.24 4.29
CA THR A 60 9.02 4.30 4.53
C THR A 60 8.76 4.98 5.88
N GLY A 61 7.51 5.25 6.23
CA GLY A 61 7.14 5.80 7.53
C GLY A 61 7.56 4.91 8.71
N VAL A 62 7.33 3.59 8.62
CA VAL A 62 7.77 2.63 9.64
C VAL A 62 9.29 2.59 9.76
N VAL A 63 10.00 2.60 8.64
CA VAL A 63 11.48 2.62 8.63
C VAL A 63 12.01 3.91 9.24
N VAL A 64 11.51 5.08 8.82
CA VAL A 64 11.91 6.39 9.35
C VAL A 64 11.60 6.50 10.84
N TYR A 65 10.41 6.05 11.26
CA TYR A 65 10.06 5.97 12.68
C TYR A 65 11.05 5.11 13.45
N SER A 66 11.41 3.94 12.89
CA SER A 66 12.34 3.01 13.54
C SER A 66 13.73 3.62 13.68
N LEU A 67 14.22 4.30 12.63
CA LEU A 67 15.49 5.01 12.64
C LEU A 67 15.54 6.10 13.71
N ILE A 68 14.45 6.85 13.91
CA ILE A 68 14.44 7.95 14.90
C ILE A 68 14.23 7.42 16.32
N ARG A 69 13.30 6.47 16.49
CA ARG A 69 12.86 5.99 17.81
C ARG A 69 13.82 5.01 18.46
N PHE A 70 14.45 4.16 17.65
CA PHE A 70 15.35 3.09 18.08
C PHE A 70 16.82 3.37 17.75
N ARG A 71 17.19 4.60 17.36
CA ARG A 71 18.61 4.96 17.30
C ARG A 71 19.26 4.82 18.67
N ARG A 72 20.49 4.35 18.65
CA ARG A 72 21.39 4.35 19.81
C ARG A 72 21.69 5.78 20.24
N ARG A 73 21.68 6.04 21.55
CA ARG A 73 21.98 7.35 22.14
C ARG A 73 23.39 7.38 22.72
N ASP A 74 23.95 8.58 22.87
CA ASP A 74 25.26 8.75 23.49
C ASP A 74 25.27 8.17 24.91
N GLY A 75 26.26 7.33 25.19
CA GLY A 75 26.39 6.62 26.47
C GLY A 75 25.55 5.34 26.60
N ASP A 76 24.69 5.03 25.63
CA ASP A 76 23.98 3.76 25.59
C ASP A 76 24.90 2.66 25.05
N GLN A 77 25.10 1.61 25.84
CA GLN A 77 25.91 0.42 25.53
C GLN A 77 25.08 -0.87 25.61
N GLN A 78 23.76 -0.74 25.82
CA GLN A 78 22.87 -1.89 25.94
C GLN A 78 22.48 -2.40 24.55
N ASP A 79 22.29 -3.71 24.44
CA ASP A 79 21.67 -4.30 23.27
C ASP A 79 20.15 -4.09 23.29
N GLY A 80 19.56 -4.11 22.09
CA GLY A 80 18.10 -4.08 21.95
C GLY A 80 17.45 -5.33 22.56
N PRO A 81 16.18 -5.25 22.99
CA PRO A 81 15.45 -6.43 23.44
C PRO A 81 15.46 -7.55 22.38
N PRO A 82 15.78 -8.81 22.74
CA PRO A 82 15.81 -9.93 21.80
C PRO A 82 14.39 -10.41 21.49
N VAL A 83 13.63 -9.59 20.75
CA VAL A 83 12.27 -9.93 20.33
C VAL A 83 12.35 -10.76 19.05
N GLU A 84 11.97 -12.02 19.17
CA GLU A 84 11.91 -12.96 18.05
C GLU A 84 10.49 -13.48 17.86
N GLY A 85 9.98 -13.32 16.64
CA GLY A 85 8.69 -13.87 16.22
C GLY A 85 7.46 -13.12 16.73
N ASN A 86 6.38 -13.26 15.97
CA ASN A 86 5.02 -12.93 16.39
C ASN A 86 4.05 -13.57 15.39
N LEU A 87 3.56 -14.78 15.69
CA LEU A 87 2.72 -15.53 14.74
C LEU A 87 1.51 -14.74 14.26
N SER A 88 0.87 -13.95 15.13
CA SER A 88 -0.29 -13.14 14.75
C SER A 88 0.09 -12.04 13.76
N LEU A 89 1.23 -11.38 13.97
CA LEU A 89 1.73 -10.34 13.09
C LEU A 89 2.24 -10.93 11.76
N GLU A 90 2.89 -12.08 11.83
CA GLU A 90 3.35 -12.88 10.69
C GLU A 90 2.22 -13.30 9.78
N LEU A 91 1.16 -13.87 10.36
CA LEU A 91 -0.04 -14.24 9.63
C LEU A 91 -0.70 -13.01 9.02
N PHE A 92 -0.81 -11.92 9.78
CA PHE A 92 -1.44 -10.68 9.34
C PHE A 92 -0.71 -10.07 8.13
N TRP A 93 0.61 -9.90 8.20
CA TRP A 93 1.38 -9.32 7.10
C TRP A 93 1.57 -10.26 5.92
N THR A 94 1.26 -11.56 6.04
CA THR A 94 1.33 -12.51 4.93
C THR A 94 -0.01 -12.62 4.22
N ALA A 95 -1.10 -12.68 5.00
CA ALA A 95 -2.45 -12.75 4.48
C ALA A 95 -2.85 -11.49 3.71
N ILE A 96 -2.51 -10.29 4.21
CA ILE A 96 -2.87 -9.04 3.54
C ILE A 96 -2.25 -8.93 2.14
N PRO A 97 -0.92 -9.06 1.95
CA PRO A 97 -0.32 -9.02 0.61
C PRO A 97 -0.85 -10.13 -0.30
N ALA A 98 -1.11 -11.33 0.22
CA ALA A 98 -1.69 -12.41 -0.58
C ALA A 98 -3.08 -12.02 -1.14
N VAL A 99 -3.95 -11.45 -0.31
CA VAL A 99 -5.27 -10.96 -0.75
C VAL A 99 -5.13 -9.80 -1.73
N VAL A 100 -4.23 -8.84 -1.49
CA VAL A 100 -3.98 -7.70 -2.38
C VAL A 100 -3.53 -8.19 -3.77
N VAL A 101 -2.59 -9.13 -3.83
CA VAL A 101 -2.11 -9.70 -5.10
C VAL A 101 -3.21 -10.47 -5.82
N LEU A 102 -4.00 -11.28 -5.11
CA LEU A 102 -5.11 -12.01 -5.70
C LEU A 102 -6.16 -11.06 -6.29
N PHE A 103 -6.53 -10.01 -5.54
CA PHE A 103 -7.43 -8.97 -6.02
C PHE A 103 -6.90 -8.28 -7.27
N LEU A 104 -5.62 -7.87 -7.26
CA LEU A 104 -4.99 -7.22 -8.42
C LEU A 104 -4.95 -8.14 -9.64
N GLY A 105 -4.71 -9.43 -9.46
CA GLY A 105 -4.73 -10.42 -10.54
C GLY A 105 -6.11 -10.53 -11.18
N ILE A 106 -7.16 -10.65 -10.37
CA ILE A 106 -8.55 -10.73 -10.85
C ILE A 106 -8.95 -9.42 -11.55
N TYR A 107 -8.63 -8.28 -10.95
CA TYR A 107 -8.97 -6.97 -11.52
C TYR A 107 -8.21 -6.70 -12.82
N SER A 108 -6.93 -7.07 -12.89
CA SER A 108 -6.15 -6.97 -14.12
C SER A 108 -6.71 -7.87 -15.22
N TYR A 109 -7.24 -9.04 -14.88
CA TYR A 109 -7.89 -9.92 -15.85
C TYR A 109 -9.19 -9.32 -16.39
N ASP A 110 -10.04 -8.76 -15.52
CA ASP A 110 -11.26 -8.05 -15.93
C ASP A 110 -10.96 -6.90 -16.92
N ILE A 111 -9.94 -6.10 -16.61
CA ILE A 111 -9.47 -5.03 -17.49
C ILE A 111 -8.99 -5.57 -18.84
N TYR A 112 -8.22 -6.66 -18.83
CA TYR A 112 -7.75 -7.33 -20.05
C TYR A 112 -8.90 -7.83 -20.93
N ASP A 113 -9.92 -8.44 -20.33
CA ASP A 113 -11.11 -8.94 -21.03
C ASP A 113 -11.93 -7.79 -21.64
N ARG A 114 -12.15 -6.71 -20.89
CA ARG A 114 -12.85 -5.49 -21.38
C ARG A 114 -12.19 -4.85 -22.60
N MET A 115 -10.91 -5.11 -22.84
CA MET A 115 -10.16 -4.60 -23.99
C MET A 115 -10.21 -5.54 -25.20
N GLY A 116 -11.00 -6.62 -25.14
CA GLY A 116 -11.09 -7.64 -26.19
C GLY A 116 -9.96 -8.67 -26.15
N GLY A 117 -9.27 -8.80 -25.01
CA GLY A 117 -8.15 -9.75 -24.87
C GLY A 117 -8.55 -11.23 -24.96
N MET A 118 -9.84 -11.53 -24.80
CA MET A 118 -10.40 -12.89 -24.82
C MET A 118 -11.40 -13.12 -25.97
N THR A 119 -11.64 -12.14 -26.85
CA THR A 119 -12.49 -12.37 -28.02
C THR A 119 -11.75 -13.24 -29.02
N ASP A 120 -12.36 -14.37 -29.41
CA ASP A 120 -11.87 -15.20 -30.50
C ASP A 120 -11.80 -14.36 -31.80
N LEU A 121 -10.68 -14.47 -32.52
CA LEU A 121 -10.38 -13.75 -33.77
C LEU A 121 -11.38 -14.05 -34.89
#